data_AF-A0A1H6QTQ6-F1
#
_entry.id   AF-A0A1H6QTQ6-F1
#
_cell.length_a   1.000
_cell.length_b   1.000
_cell.length_c   1.000
_cell.angle_alpha   90.00
_cell.angle_beta   90.00
_cell.angle_gamma   90.00
#
_symmetry.space_group_name_H-M   'P 1'
#
loop_
_entity.id
_entity.type
_entity.pdbx_description
1 polymer ?
#
loop_
_entity_poly.entity_id
_entity_poly.type
_entity_poly.pdbx_seq_one_letter_code
_entity_poly.pdbx_strand_id
1 'polypeptide(L)'
;MKDRSDIKTILGLTQNEMGMLLGIPRSNWAMFKSGQRDISLTAKEQLANLMEASVKRKKHCKEIEVILKEEIKNENITLKQELITTELKIKRVSKEIENLNRIRENLFAAYETAVLLHSDNSNVNAKLLADSIKTRVANSLKKYNLASATALQLKKESLEMLKLKIQQKLKH
;
A
#
# COMPACT_ATOMS: atom_id res chain seq x y z
N MET A 1 9.15 22.57 -24.26
CA MET A 1 8.42 22.73 -22.98
C MET A 1 9.41 23.30 -21.96
N LYS A 2 9.31 24.61 -21.66
CA LYS A 2 10.17 25.26 -20.66
C LYS A 2 9.36 25.40 -19.38
N ASP A 3 9.86 24.83 -18.29
CA ASP A 3 9.34 24.97 -16.93
C ASP A 3 9.13 26.45 -16.58
N ARG A 4 7.92 26.95 -16.75
CA ARG A 4 7.49 28.20 -16.12
C ARG A 4 6.87 27.83 -14.78
N SER A 5 7.71 27.49 -13.81
CA SER A 5 7.29 27.47 -12.41
C SER A 5 6.72 28.87 -12.10
N ASP A 6 5.42 28.92 -11.82
CA ASP A 6 4.73 30.16 -11.50
C ASP A 6 5.38 30.78 -10.25
N ILE A 7 5.52 32.10 -10.20
CA ILE A 7 6.08 32.83 -9.04
C ILE A 7 5.31 32.44 -7.76
N LYS A 8 4.01 32.14 -7.91
CA LYS A 8 3.16 31.59 -6.84
C LYS A 8 3.68 30.25 -6.31
N THR A 9 4.14 29.36 -7.18
CA THR A 9 4.67 28.04 -6.79
C THR A 9 6.01 28.15 -6.07
N ILE A 10 6.81 29.15 -6.42
CA ILE A 10 8.14 29.36 -5.82
C ILE A 10 8.03 30.02 -4.45
N LEU A 11 7.18 31.05 -4.33
CA LEU A 11 7.09 31.87 -3.11
C LEU A 11 5.91 31.49 -2.21
N GLY A 12 4.95 30.69 -2.70
CA GLY A 12 3.73 30.31 -1.97
C GLY A 12 2.70 31.43 -1.82
N LEU A 13 2.99 32.65 -2.28
CA LEU A 13 2.16 33.83 -2.06
C LEU A 13 1.02 33.96 -3.09
N THR A 14 -0.16 34.31 -2.61
CA THR A 14 -1.31 34.69 -3.42
C THR A 14 -1.13 36.05 -4.09
N GLN A 15 -1.99 36.39 -5.05
CA GLN A 15 -1.93 37.70 -5.73
C GLN A 15 -2.11 38.87 -4.75
N ASN A 16 -2.96 38.71 -3.73
CA ASN A 16 -3.21 39.75 -2.74
C ASN A 16 -1.98 39.93 -1.83
N GLU A 17 -1.44 38.83 -1.32
CA GLU A 17 -0.25 38.85 -0.45
C GLU A 17 0.96 39.41 -1.19
N MET A 18 1.11 39.11 -2.49
CA MET A 18 2.19 39.67 -3.28
C MET A 18 2.04 41.18 -3.50
N GLY A 19 0.81 41.65 -3.75
CA GLY A 19 0.53 43.08 -3.82
C GLY A 19 0.87 43.79 -2.50
N MET A 20 0.45 43.21 -1.38
CA MET A 20 0.76 43.74 -0.04
C MET A 20 2.28 43.75 0.23
N LEU A 21 2.98 42.67 -0.10
CA LEU A 21 4.42 42.52 0.14
C LEU A 21 5.26 43.51 -0.67
N LEU A 22 4.89 43.72 -1.93
CA LEU A 22 5.60 44.63 -2.85
C LEU A 22 5.09 46.09 -2.75
N GLY A 23 4.10 46.36 -1.89
CA GLY A 23 3.50 47.69 -1.75
C GLY A 23 2.73 48.17 -3.00
N ILE A 24 2.20 47.25 -3.80
CA ILE A 24 1.46 47.56 -5.04
C ILE A 24 0.03 47.00 -5.00
N PRO A 25 -0.93 47.63 -5.68
CA PRO A 25 -2.27 47.07 -5.83
C PRO A 25 -2.26 45.69 -6.48
N ARG A 26 -3.18 44.81 -6.07
CA ARG A 26 -3.38 43.48 -6.67
C ARG A 26 -3.53 43.54 -8.20
N SER A 27 -4.23 44.56 -8.72
CA SER A 27 -4.42 44.79 -10.15
C SER A 27 -3.08 45.01 -10.87
N ASN A 28 -2.19 45.81 -10.28
CA ASN A 28 -0.85 46.07 -10.85
C ASN A 28 0.00 44.79 -10.86
N TRP A 29 -0.08 43.97 -9.81
CA TRP A 29 0.57 42.65 -9.81
C TRP A 29 0.01 41.72 -10.90
N ALA A 30 -1.31 41.70 -11.08
CA ALA A 30 -1.97 40.88 -12.11
C ALA A 30 -1.54 41.31 -13.53
N MET A 31 -1.47 42.62 -13.78
CA MET A 31 -1.01 43.18 -15.06
C MET A 31 0.48 42.91 -15.31
N PHE A 32 1.30 42.89 -14.26
CA PHE A 32 2.71 42.50 -14.36
C PHE A 32 2.89 41.04 -14.71
N LYS A 33 2.15 40.17 -14.02
CA LYS A 33 2.20 38.73 -14.29
C LYS A 33 1.71 38.38 -15.71
N SER A 34 0.75 39.13 -16.24
CA SER A 34 0.26 38.97 -17.62
C SER A 34 1.12 39.67 -18.68
N GLY A 35 2.15 40.42 -18.27
CA GLY A 35 3.02 41.19 -19.17
C GLY A 35 2.37 42.45 -19.75
N GLN A 36 1.20 42.84 -19.25
CA GLN A 36 0.45 44.01 -19.72
C GLN A 36 1.01 45.34 -19.18
N ARG A 37 1.60 45.33 -17.99
CA ARG A 37 2.17 46.54 -17.38
C ARG A 37 3.31 46.19 -16.45
N ASP A 38 4.34 47.01 -16.47
CA ASP A 38 5.48 46.84 -15.59
C ASP A 38 5.21 47.35 -14.16
N ILE A 39 5.89 46.78 -13.15
CA ILE A 39 5.85 47.27 -11.76
C ILE A 39 6.97 48.27 -11.50
N SER A 40 6.87 49.03 -10.41
CA SER A 40 7.90 49.99 -10.02
C SER A 40 9.26 49.29 -9.85
N LEU A 41 10.34 50.02 -10.11
CA LEU A 41 11.70 49.53 -9.94
C LEU A 41 11.93 48.98 -8.53
N THR A 42 11.41 49.69 -7.52
CA THR A 42 11.46 49.28 -6.12
C THR A 42 10.79 47.92 -5.87
N ALA A 43 9.63 47.67 -6.47
CA ALA A 43 8.92 46.40 -6.37
C ALA A 43 9.66 45.28 -7.12
N LYS A 44 10.34 45.59 -8.24
CA LYS A 44 11.19 44.61 -8.95
C LYS A 44 12.39 44.20 -8.12
N GLU A 45 13.08 45.16 -7.51
CA GLU A 45 14.23 44.90 -6.65
C GLU A 45 13.84 44.03 -5.45
N GLN A 46 12.72 44.35 -4.80
CA GLN A 46 12.17 43.52 -3.72
C GLN A 46 11.83 42.10 -4.19
N LEU A 47 11.16 41.96 -5.33
CA LEU A 47 10.83 40.64 -5.90
C LEU A 47 12.10 39.84 -6.24
N ALA A 48 13.09 40.47 -6.86
CA ALA A 48 14.36 39.83 -7.21
C ALA A 48 15.09 39.32 -5.96
N ASN A 49 15.15 40.13 -4.91
CA ASN A 49 15.76 39.77 -3.63
C ASN A 49 15.04 38.57 -2.97
N LEU A 50 13.70 38.54 -3.01
CA LEU A 50 12.91 37.42 -2.48
C LEU A 50 13.13 36.13 -3.29
N MET A 51 13.16 36.23 -4.62
CA MET A 51 13.43 35.08 -5.48
C MET A 51 14.83 34.55 -5.24
N GLU A 52 15.83 35.41 -5.17
CA GLU A 52 17.21 35.03 -4.89
C GLU A 52 17.36 34.39 -3.50
N ALA A 53 16.73 34.97 -2.47
CA ALA A 53 16.72 34.40 -1.13
C ALA A 53 16.03 33.03 -1.09
N SER A 54 14.90 32.86 -1.78
CA SER A 54 14.15 31.59 -1.83
C SER A 54 14.96 30.47 -2.52
N VAL A 55 15.76 30.80 -3.52
CA VAL A 55 16.62 29.83 -4.24
C VAL A 55 17.87 29.52 -3.44
N LYS A 56 18.53 30.53 -2.85
CA LYS A 56 19.77 30.37 -2.08
C LYS A 56 19.54 29.72 -0.71
N ARG A 57 18.43 30.02 -0.02
CA ARG A 57 18.12 29.48 1.32
C ARG A 57 17.55 28.07 1.33
N LYS A 58 17.37 27.42 0.16
CA LYS A 58 16.95 26.00 0.07
C LYS A 58 17.80 25.04 0.90
N LYS A 59 19.00 25.44 1.34
CA LYS A 59 19.95 24.55 2.00
C LYS A 59 19.85 24.47 3.53
N HIS A 60 19.30 25.44 4.28
CA HIS A 60 19.22 25.33 5.75
C HIS A 60 18.12 26.20 6.37
N CYS A 61 16.93 25.63 6.54
CA CYS A 61 15.88 26.18 7.40
C CYS A 61 15.63 25.13 8.50
N LYS A 62 15.91 25.49 9.76
CA LYS A 62 15.76 24.56 10.89
C LYS A 62 14.32 24.09 11.05
N GLU A 63 13.37 24.95 10.73
CA GLU A 63 11.94 24.67 10.73
C GLU A 63 11.56 23.60 9.70
N ILE A 64 12.15 23.66 8.49
CA ILE A 64 11.96 22.61 7.47
C ILE A 64 12.57 21.29 7.93
N GLU A 65 13.74 21.32 8.57
CA GLU A 65 14.36 20.10 9.12
C GLU A 65 13.51 19.45 10.23
N VAL A 66 12.81 20.25 11.06
CA VAL A 66 11.87 19.74 12.07
C VAL A 66 10.66 19.08 11.39
N ILE A 67 10.07 19.73 10.39
CA ILE A 67 8.93 19.19 9.63
C ILE A 67 9.32 17.88 8.94
N LEU A 68 10.48 17.84 8.25
CA LEU A 68 10.97 16.62 7.60
C LEU A 68 11.21 15.49 8.59
N LYS A 69 11.77 15.78 9.77
CA LYS A 69 11.95 14.77 10.82
C LYS A 69 10.62 14.21 11.32
N GLU A 70 9.60 15.06 11.44
CA GLU A 70 8.26 14.64 11.83
C GLU A 70 7.57 13.80 10.73
N GLU A 71 7.71 14.19 9.46
CA GLU A 71 7.23 13.41 8.31
C GLU A 71 7.89 12.02 8.26
N ILE A 72 9.22 11.94 8.40
CA ILE A 72 9.96 10.67 8.44
C ILE A 72 9.50 9.82 9.64
N LYS A 73 9.25 10.44 10.79
CA LYS A 73 8.75 9.73 11.98
C LYS A 73 7.35 9.16 11.73
N ASN A 74 6.47 9.94 11.12
CA ASN A 74 5.11 9.52 10.79
C ASN A 74 5.12 8.39 9.76
N GLU A 75 5.95 8.50 8.71
CA GLU A 75 6.15 7.42 7.73
C GLU A 75 6.61 6.13 8.44
N ASN A 76 7.61 6.22 9.32
CA ASN A 76 8.08 5.07 10.09
C ASN A 76 7.00 4.44 10.99
N ILE A 77 6.15 5.25 11.62
CA ILE A 77 5.02 4.74 12.42
C ILE A 77 4.04 3.97 11.53
N THR A 78 3.66 4.53 10.38
CA THR A 78 2.74 3.89 9.44
C THR A 78 3.32 2.58 8.88
N LEU A 79 4.60 2.56 8.53
CA LEU A 79 5.29 1.35 8.05
C LEU A 79 5.34 0.26 9.13
N LYS A 80 5.58 0.62 10.40
CA LYS A 80 5.54 -0.34 11.52
C LYS A 80 4.16 -0.92 11.74
N GLN A 81 3.11 -0.10 11.66
CA GLN A 81 1.73 -0.56 11.75
C GLN A 81 1.42 -1.54 10.60
N GLU A 82 1.79 -1.20 9.37
CA GLU A 82 1.54 -2.06 8.21
C GLU A 82 2.33 -3.38 8.27
N LEU A 83 3.52 -3.36 8.88
CA LEU A 83 4.27 -4.59 9.16
C LEU A 83 3.50 -5.51 10.11
N ILE A 84 2.96 -4.98 11.21
CA ILE A 84 2.17 -5.76 12.18
C ILE A 84 0.91 -6.32 11.51
N THR A 85 0.17 -5.50 10.74
CA THR A 85 -1.05 -5.97 10.06
C THR A 85 -0.73 -7.06 9.04
N THR A 86 0.38 -6.94 8.31
CA THR A 86 0.84 -7.94 7.35
C THR A 86 1.22 -9.25 8.04
N GLU A 87 1.93 -9.20 9.18
CA GLU A 87 2.27 -10.39 9.96
C GLU A 87 1.04 -11.13 10.48
N LEU A 88 0.02 -10.40 10.96
CA LEU A 88 -1.25 -11.00 11.37
C LEU A 88 -1.96 -11.68 10.20
N LYS A 89 -1.97 -11.06 9.01
CA LYS A 89 -2.54 -11.65 7.79
C LYS A 89 -1.80 -12.94 7.41
N ILE A 90 -0.46 -12.96 7.46
CA ILE A 90 0.35 -14.17 7.18
C ILE A 90 -0.01 -15.31 8.14
N LYS A 91 -0.09 -15.03 9.46
CA LYS A 91 -0.48 -16.02 10.47
C LYS A 91 -1.87 -16.59 10.21
N ARG A 92 -2.83 -15.73 9.86
CA ARG A 92 -4.20 -16.16 9.53
C ARG A 92 -4.23 -17.08 8.31
N VAL A 93 -3.59 -16.67 7.21
CA VAL A 93 -3.54 -17.48 5.98
C VAL A 93 -2.83 -18.81 6.24
N SER A 94 -1.74 -18.82 7.02
CA SER A 94 -1.04 -20.06 7.39
C SER A 94 -1.96 -21.02 8.15
N LYS A 95 -2.74 -20.54 9.12
CA LYS A 95 -3.73 -21.35 9.84
C LYS A 95 -4.85 -21.87 8.94
N GLU A 96 -5.27 -21.07 7.96
CA GLU A 96 -6.25 -21.50 6.94
C GLU A 96 -5.70 -22.64 6.06
N ILE A 97 -4.42 -22.56 5.65
CA ILE A 97 -3.72 -23.63 4.92
C ILE A 97 -3.62 -24.90 5.76
N GLU A 98 -3.19 -24.80 7.02
CA GLU A 98 -3.09 -25.94 7.94
C GLU A 98 -4.44 -26.64 8.12
N ASN A 99 -5.52 -25.86 8.35
CA ASN A 99 -6.86 -26.41 8.47
C ASN A 99 -7.32 -27.11 7.19
N LEU A 100 -7.04 -26.51 6.02
CA LEU A 100 -7.39 -27.09 4.74
C LEU A 100 -6.67 -28.43 4.53
N ASN A 101 -5.36 -28.49 4.81
CA ASN A 101 -4.58 -29.71 4.70
C ASN A 101 -5.08 -30.80 5.63
N ARG A 102 -5.34 -30.46 6.90
CA ARG A 102 -5.92 -31.40 7.87
C ARG A 102 -7.27 -31.95 7.42
N ILE A 103 -8.13 -31.10 6.85
CA ILE A 103 -9.43 -31.55 6.31
C ILE A 103 -9.20 -32.50 5.13
N ARG A 104 -8.27 -32.21 4.23
CA ARG A 104 -7.94 -33.09 3.09
C ARG A 104 -7.39 -34.43 3.54
N GLU A 105 -6.47 -34.46 4.50
CA GLU A 105 -5.93 -35.69 5.07
C GLU A 105 -7.04 -36.57 5.65
N ASN A 106 -7.94 -35.98 6.44
CA ASN A 106 -9.10 -36.70 6.99
C ASN A 106 -10.03 -37.24 5.89
N LEU A 107 -10.23 -36.47 4.83
CA LEU A 107 -11.05 -36.91 3.68
C LEU A 107 -10.38 -38.07 2.93
N PHE A 108 -9.05 -38.06 2.78
CA PHE A 108 -8.32 -39.18 2.17
C PHE A 108 -8.38 -40.44 3.05
N ALA A 109 -8.18 -40.32 4.35
CA ALA A 109 -8.35 -41.44 5.28
C ALA A 109 -9.79 -42.02 5.24
N ALA A 110 -10.80 -41.16 5.15
CA ALA A 110 -12.19 -41.59 4.97
C ALA A 110 -12.42 -42.28 3.61
N TYR A 111 -11.70 -41.87 2.57
CA TYR A 111 -11.76 -42.53 1.27
C TYR A 111 -11.10 -43.92 1.32
N GLU A 112 -9.93 -44.03 1.95
CA GLU A 112 -9.21 -45.30 2.14
C GLU A 112 -10.05 -46.32 2.90
N THR A 113 -10.69 -45.91 3.99
CA THR A 113 -11.60 -46.79 4.75
C THR A 113 -12.78 -47.25 3.89
N ALA A 114 -13.34 -46.37 3.04
CA ALA A 114 -14.38 -46.77 2.10
C ALA A 114 -13.88 -47.75 1.03
N VAL A 115 -12.63 -47.63 0.57
CA VAL A 115 -12.03 -48.61 -0.35
C VAL A 115 -11.89 -49.97 0.33
N LEU A 116 -11.40 -50.03 1.57
CA LEU A 116 -11.27 -51.27 2.34
C LEU A 116 -12.62 -51.96 2.57
N LEU A 117 -13.66 -51.19 2.95
CA LEU A 117 -15.01 -51.71 3.12
C LEU A 117 -15.60 -52.27 1.82
N HIS A 118 -15.16 -51.73 0.68
CA HIS A 118 -15.61 -52.19 -0.63
C HIS A 118 -14.85 -53.46 -1.10
N SER A 119 -13.64 -53.72 -0.61
CA SER A 119 -12.89 -54.96 -0.89
C SER A 119 -13.43 -56.18 -0.14
N ASP A 120 -14.10 -55.99 1.00
CA ASP A 120 -14.80 -57.07 1.69
C ASP A 120 -16.11 -57.42 0.98
N ASN A 121 -16.03 -58.40 0.07
CA ASN A 121 -17.14 -58.83 -0.78
C ASN A 121 -18.29 -59.54 -0.04
N SER A 122 -18.12 -59.83 1.25
CA SER A 122 -19.02 -60.63 2.07
C SER A 122 -20.22 -59.85 2.64
N ASN A 123 -20.21 -58.51 2.62
CA ASN A 123 -21.29 -57.69 3.19
C ASN A 123 -21.82 -56.62 2.21
N VAL A 124 -23.04 -56.83 1.70
CA VAL A 124 -23.72 -55.90 0.77
C VAL A 124 -23.94 -54.52 1.39
N ASN A 125 -24.24 -54.46 2.69
CA ASN A 125 -24.44 -53.19 3.38
C ASN A 125 -23.13 -52.39 3.52
N ALA A 126 -21.99 -53.08 3.66
CA ALA A 126 -20.67 -52.44 3.70
C ALA A 126 -20.35 -51.74 2.37
N LYS A 127 -20.72 -52.34 1.23
CA LYS A 127 -20.56 -51.74 -0.10
C LYS A 127 -21.42 -50.48 -0.28
N LEU A 128 -22.69 -50.54 0.10
CA LEU A 128 -23.59 -49.37 0.01
C LEU A 128 -23.09 -48.20 0.89
N LEU A 129 -22.59 -48.50 2.09
CA LEU A 129 -21.97 -47.51 2.97
C LEU A 129 -20.69 -46.94 2.37
N ALA A 130 -19.84 -47.78 1.78
CA ALA A 130 -18.62 -47.36 1.10
C ALA A 130 -18.92 -46.37 -0.04
N ASP A 131 -19.91 -46.64 -0.88
CA ASP A 131 -20.27 -45.77 -2.00
C ASP A 131 -20.83 -44.42 -1.53
N SER A 132 -21.63 -44.43 -0.46
CA SER A 132 -22.09 -43.20 0.20
C SER A 132 -20.92 -42.37 0.76
N ILE A 133 -19.94 -43.01 1.40
CA ILE A 133 -18.74 -42.33 1.89
C ILE A 133 -17.93 -41.75 0.73
N LYS A 134 -17.65 -42.53 -0.32
CA LYS A 134 -16.92 -42.07 -1.52
C LYS A 134 -17.59 -40.84 -2.14
N THR A 135 -18.91 -40.85 -2.26
CA THR A 135 -19.67 -39.73 -2.83
C THR A 135 -19.57 -38.46 -1.96
N ARG A 136 -19.72 -38.58 -0.63
CA ARG A 136 -19.56 -37.46 0.30
C ARG A 136 -18.13 -36.90 0.30
N VAL A 137 -17.13 -37.78 0.27
CA VAL A 137 -15.72 -37.39 0.22
C VAL A 137 -15.42 -36.68 -1.09
N ALA A 138 -15.86 -37.21 -2.24
CA ALA A 138 -15.64 -36.60 -3.55
C ALA A 138 -16.25 -35.18 -3.62
N ASN A 139 -17.47 -35.00 -3.11
CA ASN A 139 -18.10 -33.69 -3.04
C ASN A 139 -17.37 -32.72 -2.09
N SER A 140 -16.85 -33.22 -0.98
CA SER A 140 -16.06 -32.41 -0.04
C SER A 140 -14.69 -32.03 -0.62
N LEU A 141 -14.02 -32.95 -1.33
CA LEU A 141 -12.73 -32.69 -1.98
C LEU A 141 -12.85 -31.67 -3.12
N LYS A 142 -14.01 -31.53 -3.78
CA LYS A 142 -14.27 -30.44 -4.74
C LYS A 142 -14.17 -29.07 -4.06
N LYS A 143 -14.63 -28.95 -2.80
CA LYS A 143 -14.55 -27.72 -2.00
C LYS A 143 -13.16 -27.49 -1.44
N TYR A 144 -12.53 -28.52 -0.89
CA TYR A 144 -11.18 -28.47 -0.31
C TYR A 144 -10.14 -28.98 -1.31
N ASN A 145 -10.14 -28.41 -2.51
CA ASN A 145 -9.33 -28.88 -3.63
C ASN A 145 -7.90 -28.30 -3.63
N LEU A 146 -7.03 -28.84 -4.48
CA LEU A 146 -5.64 -28.38 -4.57
C LEU A 146 -5.52 -26.94 -5.10
N ALA A 147 -6.49 -26.49 -5.92
CA ALA A 147 -6.55 -25.12 -6.40
C ALA A 147 -6.77 -24.12 -5.26
N SER A 148 -7.61 -24.45 -4.28
CA SER A 148 -7.85 -23.62 -3.10
C SER A 148 -6.61 -23.55 -2.19
N ALA A 149 -5.88 -24.66 -2.05
CA ALA A 149 -4.61 -24.69 -1.32
C ALA A 149 -3.54 -23.83 -2.00
N THR A 150 -3.37 -23.97 -3.31
CA THR A 150 -2.41 -23.17 -4.09
C THR A 150 -2.77 -21.68 -4.08
N ALA A 151 -4.05 -21.33 -4.16
CA ALA A 151 -4.49 -19.93 -4.05
C ALA A 151 -4.15 -19.32 -2.67
N LEU A 152 -4.34 -20.06 -1.58
CA LEU A 152 -3.94 -19.61 -0.24
C LEU A 152 -2.42 -19.51 -0.11
N GLN A 153 -1.67 -20.43 -0.70
CA GLN A 153 -0.21 -20.41 -0.71
C GLN A 153 0.34 -19.20 -1.46
N LEU A 154 -0.16 -18.91 -2.67
CA LEU A 154 0.20 -17.70 -3.43
C LEU A 154 -0.12 -16.43 -2.65
N LYS A 155 -1.27 -16.41 -1.95
CA LYS A 155 -1.64 -15.29 -1.08
C LYS A 155 -0.64 -15.11 0.06
N LYS A 156 -0.19 -16.19 0.70
CA LYS A 156 0.84 -16.16 1.73
C LYS A 156 2.16 -15.59 1.19
N GLU A 157 2.64 -16.11 0.05
CA GLU A 157 3.87 -15.66 -0.60
C GLU A 157 3.81 -14.16 -0.95
N SER A 158 2.68 -13.68 -1.47
CA SER A 158 2.48 -12.26 -1.76
C SER A 158 2.60 -11.37 -0.52
N LEU A 159 2.10 -11.83 0.62
CA LEU A 159 2.17 -11.11 1.90
C LEU A 159 3.58 -11.15 2.50
N GLU A 160 4.31 -12.26 2.32
CA GLU A 160 5.72 -12.37 2.72
C GLU A 160 6.61 -11.42 1.90
N MET A 161 6.36 -11.32 0.59
CA MET A 161 7.03 -10.34 -0.28
C MET A 161 6.71 -8.89 0.14
N LEU A 162 5.47 -8.60 0.52
CA LEU A 162 5.09 -7.29 1.04
C LEU A 162 5.84 -6.97 2.34
N LYS A 163 5.91 -7.93 3.26
CA LYS A 163 6.66 -7.81 4.52
C LYS A 163 8.12 -7.47 4.26
N LEU A 164 8.78 -8.18 3.33
CA LEU A 164 10.18 -7.92 2.96
C LEU A 164 10.37 -6.49 2.41
N LYS A 165 9.46 -6.02 1.55
CA LYS A 165 9.51 -4.65 1.02
C LYS A 165 9.35 -3.60 2.12
N ILE A 166 8.44 -3.80 3.06
CA ILE A 166 8.25 -2.89 4.20
C ILE A 166 9.51 -2.87 5.09
N GLN A 167 10.11 -4.04 5.34
CA GLN A 167 11.35 -4.14 6.11
C GLN A 167 12.54 -3.46 5.42
N GLN A 168 12.63 -3.53 4.08
CA GLN A 168 13.64 -2.79 3.32
C GLN A 168 13.45 -1.28 3.47
N LYS A 169 12.20 -0.78 3.39
CA LYS A 169 11.88 0.63 3.59
C LYS A 169 12.16 1.14 5.01
N LEU A 170 12.09 0.28 6.02
CA LEU A 170 12.41 0.64 7.40
C LEU A 170 13.92 0.64 7.71
N LYS A 171 14.74 0.03 6.85
CA LYS A 171 16.21 -0.01 7.00
C LYS A 171 16.92 1.15 6.29
N HIS A 172 16.22 1.82 5.37
CA HIS A 172 16.67 3.01 4.64
C HIS A 172 16.04 4.27 5.25
#